data_AF-A0A5N5I426-F1
#
_entry.id   AF-A0A5N5I426-F1
#
_cell.length_a   1.000
_cell.length_b   1.000
_cell.length_c   1.000
_cell.angle_alpha   90.00
_cell.angle_beta   90.00
_cell.angle_gamma   90.00
#
_symmetry.space_group_name_H-M   'P 1'
#
loop_
_entity.id
_entity.type
_entity.pdbx_description
1 polymer ?
#
loop_
_entity_poly.entity_id
_entity_poly.type
_entity_poly.pdbx_seq_one_letter_code
_entity_poly.pdbx_strand_id
1 'polypeptide(L)' 'MSNLNKLNFTALEVSGRNYLKWVQDVKFHLTVKNFLPAIEDETDNLVCEAEKATTMIFIRRHIHDTLQTEYLAKDDPQAL' A
#
# COMPACT_ATOMS: atom_id res chain seq x y z
N MET A 1 -15.18 -14.10 -19.10
CA MET A 1 -14.32 -12.91 -19.16
C MET A 1 -13.99 -12.48 -17.73
N SER A 2 -12.73 -12.57 -17.32
CA SER A 2 -12.26 -12.18 -15.98
C SER A 2 -11.10 -11.21 -16.13
N ASN A 3 -11.42 -9.92 -16.33
CA ASN A 3 -10.44 -8.83 -16.46
C ASN A 3 -10.82 -7.67 -15.54
N LEU A 4 -11.04 -7.98 -14.26
CA LEU A 4 -11.13 -6.98 -13.21
C LEU A 4 -10.07 -7.35 -12.16
N ASN A 5 -9.00 -6.55 -12.15
CA ASN A 5 -7.96 -6.48 -11.14
C ASN A 5 -6.92 -7.61 -11.15
N LYS A 6 -6.11 -7.67 -12.23
CA LYS A 6 -4.75 -8.16 -12.06
C LYS A 6 -4.02 -7.14 -11.20
N LEU A 7 -3.76 -7.48 -9.95
CA LEU A 7 -2.87 -6.70 -9.10
C LEU A 7 -1.52 -6.58 -9.79
N ASN A 8 -0.85 -5.43 -9.62
CA ASN A 8 0.43 -5.18 -10.26
C ASN A 8 1.51 -6.18 -9.79
N PHE A 9 1.32 -6.75 -8.61
CA PHE A 9 2.11 -7.81 -8.00
C PHE A 9 1.25 -8.60 -6.99
N THR A 10 1.81 -9.66 -6.42
CA THR A 10 1.12 -10.55 -5.48
C THR A 10 0.68 -9.81 -4.21
N ALA A 11 -0.59 -9.91 -3.83
CA ALA A 11 -1.07 -9.36 -2.56
C ALA A 11 -0.38 -9.99 -1.35
N LEU A 12 -0.31 -9.26 -0.23
CA LEU A 12 0.17 -9.80 1.04
C LEU A 12 -0.70 -10.99 1.45
N GLU A 13 -0.11 -12.18 1.56
CA GLU A 13 -0.80 -13.38 2.00
C GLU A 13 -1.19 -13.26 3.48
N VAL A 14 -2.31 -13.90 3.87
CA VAL A 14 -2.73 -14.02 5.28
C VAL A 14 -1.62 -14.62 6.16
N SER A 15 -0.82 -15.52 5.59
CA SER A 15 0.30 -16.15 6.28
C SER A 15 1.49 -15.21 6.53
N GLY A 16 1.53 -14.04 5.88
CA GLY A 16 2.65 -13.11 5.90
C GLY A 16 3.94 -13.62 5.23
N ARG A 17 3.94 -14.82 4.64
CA ARG A 17 5.17 -15.43 4.09
C ARG A 17 5.82 -14.64 2.97
N ASN A 18 5.03 -13.87 2.21
CA ASN A 18 5.52 -13.01 1.13
C ASN A 18 5.72 -11.55 1.56
N TYR A 19 5.70 -11.24 2.86
CA TYR A 19 5.78 -9.87 3.39
C TYR A 19 6.96 -9.08 2.83
N LEU A 20 8.18 -9.63 2.87
CA LEU A 20 9.38 -8.92 2.39
C LEU A 20 9.29 -8.57 0.89
N LYS A 21 8.79 -9.51 0.08
CA LYS A 21 8.59 -9.28 -1.35
C LYS A 21 7.50 -8.23 -1.59
N TRP A 22 6.40 -8.32 -0.86
CA TRP A 22 5.29 -7.38 -0.94
C TRP A 22 5.74 -5.95 -0.57
N VAL A 23 6.51 -5.77 0.50
CA VAL A 23 7.06 -4.46 0.91
C VAL A 23 7.94 -3.87 -0.19
N GLN A 24 8.80 -4.68 -0.81
CA GLN A 24 9.65 -4.22 -1.93
C GLN A 24 8.82 -3.77 -3.12
N ASP A 25 7.82 -4.58 -3.51
CA ASP A 25 6.95 -4.26 -4.64
C ASP A 25 6.12 -2.98 -4.38
N VAL A 26 5.61 -2.78 -3.16
CA VAL A 26 4.94 -1.54 -2.73
C VAL A 26 5.90 -0.34 -2.83
N LYS A 27 7.10 -0.45 -2.26
CA LYS A 27 8.09 0.63 -2.29
C LYS A 27 8.43 1.03 -3.71
N PHE A 28 8.75 0.08 -4.60
CA PHE A 28 9.05 0.39 -6.00
C PHE A 28 7.87 1.05 -6.72
N HIS A 29 6.63 0.61 -6.46
CA HIS A 29 5.45 1.23 -7.07
C HIS A 29 5.29 2.69 -6.63
N LEU A 30 5.47 2.96 -5.33
CA LEU A 30 5.38 4.32 -4.79
C LEU A 30 6.53 5.20 -5.28
N THR A 31 7.75 4.67 -5.41
CA THR A 31 8.89 5.40 -5.98
C THR A 31 8.61 5.84 -7.42
N VAL A 32 8.10 4.93 -8.28
CA VAL A 32 7.74 5.27 -9.67
C VAL A 32 6.65 6.34 -9.75
N LYS A 33 5.78 6.41 -8.73
CA LYS A 33 4.70 7.41 -8.63
C LYS A 33 5.10 8.69 -7.89
N ASN A 34 6.33 8.80 -7.38
CA ASN A 34 6.76 9.86 -6.46
C ASN A 34 5.90 9.96 -5.18
N PHE A 35 5.29 8.85 -4.76
CA PHE A 35 4.46 8.77 -3.55
C PHE A 35 5.18 8.10 -2.38
N LEU A 36 6.45 7.73 -2.55
CA LEU A 36 7.25 7.16 -1.46
C LEU A 36 7.26 8.05 -0.20
N PRO A 37 7.32 9.39 -0.31
CA PRO A 37 7.22 10.26 0.87
C PRO A 37 5.93 10.10 1.67
N ALA A 38 4.84 9.58 1.09
CA ALA A 38 3.58 9.36 1.80
C ALA A 38 3.64 8.24 2.85
N ILE A 39 4.67 7.40 2.82
CA ILE A 39 4.92 6.35 3.83
C ILE A 39 6.24 6.55 4.60
N GLU A 40 7.00 7.61 4.28
CA GLU A 40 8.26 7.93 4.94
C GLU A 40 8.04 9.08 5.93
N ASP A 41 8.67 8.99 7.10
CA ASP A 41 8.62 9.97 8.19
C ASP A 41 9.59 11.15 7.92
N GLU A 42 9.61 11.64 6.68
CA GLU A 42 10.40 12.81 6.33
C GLU A 42 9.56 14.06 6.53
N THR A 43 9.75 14.68 7.70
CA THR A 43 9.12 15.91 8.21
C THR A 43 9.17 17.10 7.24
N ASP A 44 10.00 17.03 6.19
CA ASP A 44 10.20 18.10 5.20
C ASP A 44 9.42 17.90 3.89
N ASN A 45 8.80 16.74 3.67
CA ASN A 45 8.02 16.49 2.46
C ASN A 45 6.55 16.90 2.67
N LEU A 46 6.13 17.99 2.01
CA LEU A 46 4.72 18.40 1.92
C LEU A 46 3.94 17.39 1.06
N VAL A 47 3.57 16.25 1.66
CA VAL A 47 2.68 15.27 1.03
C VAL A 47 1.25 15.75 1.19
N CYS A 48 0.51 15.89 0.09
CA CYS A 48 -0.89 16.29 0.18
C CYS A 48 -1.78 15.11 0.61
N GLU A 49 -2.91 15.42 1.24
CA GLU A 49 -3.87 14.40 1.70
C GLU A 49 -4.37 13.48 0.57
N ALA A 50 -4.40 13.96 -0.68
CA ALA A 50 -4.76 13.14 -1.83
C ALA A 50 -3.71 12.05 -2.14
N GLU A 51 -2.42 12.33 -1.95
CA GLU A 51 -1.33 11.35 -2.14
C GLU A 51 -1.35 10.29 -1.05
N LYS A 52 -1.61 10.69 0.21
CA LYS A 52 -1.82 9.76 1.32
C LYS A 52 -3.02 8.85 1.07
N ALA A 53 -4.16 9.42 0.72
CA ALA A 53 -5.37 8.65 0.41
C ALA A 53 -5.15 7.69 -0.77
N THR A 54 -4.45 8.14 -1.82
CA THR A 54 -4.15 7.29 -2.99
C THR A 54 -3.23 6.13 -2.61
N THR A 55 -2.21 6.39 -1.79
CA THR A 55 -1.30 5.38 -1.26
C THR A 55 -2.03 4.38 -0.37
N MET A 56 -2.94 4.85 0.49
CA MET A 56 -3.76 3.99 1.35
C MET A 56 -4.66 3.06 0.52
N ILE A 57 -5.38 3.60 -0.47
CA ILE A 57 -6.21 2.80 -1.38
C ILE A 57 -5.35 1.76 -2.12
N PHE A 58 -4.15 2.14 -2.54
CA PHE A 58 -3.23 1.23 -3.21
C PHE A 58 -2.81 0.06 -2.31
N ILE A 59 -2.37 0.35 -1.09
CA ILE A 59 -1.93 -0.66 -0.12
C ILE A 59 -3.09 -1.60 0.23
N ARG A 60 -4.28 -1.07 0.55
CA ARG A 60 -5.47 -1.88 0.87
C ARG A 60 -5.83 -2.86 -0.25
N ARG A 61 -5.79 -2.43 -1.53
CA ARG A 61 -6.05 -3.30 -2.69
C ARG A 61 -5.03 -4.43 -2.85
N HIS A 62 -3.83 -4.29 -2.31
CA HIS A 62 -2.75 -5.27 -2.40
C HIS A 62 -2.54 -6.05 -1.10
N ILE A 63 -3.49 -6.01 -0.17
CA ILE A 63 -3.52 -6.84 1.03
C ILE A 63 -4.70 -7.82 0.90
N HIS A 64 -4.53 -9.05 1.40
CA HIS A 64 -5.61 -10.04 1.42
C HIS A 64 -6.86 -9.50 2.15
N ASP A 65 -8.05 -9.82 1.67
CA ASP A 65 -9.31 -9.26 2.19
C ASP A 65 -9.53 -9.51 3.69
N THR A 66 -9.09 -10.66 4.20
CA THR A 66 -9.16 -10.97 5.65
C THR A 66 -8.26 -10.08 6.50
N LEU A 67 -7.15 -9.58 5.92
CA LEU A 67 -6.27 -8.63 6.59
C LEU A 67 -6.82 -7.20 6.43
N GLN A 68 -7.49 -6.86 5.31
CA GLN A 68 -8.11 -5.55 5.13
C GLN A 68 -9.06 -5.18 6.27
N THR A 69 -9.82 -6.13 6.83
CA THR A 69 -10.70 -5.87 7.98
C THR A 69 -9.98 -5.42 9.24
N GLU A 70 -8.73 -5.87 9.44
CA GLU A 70 -7.89 -5.44 10.56
C GLU A 70 -7.27 -4.06 10.31
N TYR A 71 -6.97 -3.74 9.04
CA TYR A 71 -6.35 -2.47 8.63
C TYR A 71 -7.35 -1.39 8.24
N LEU A 72 -8.66 -1.69 8.24
CA LEU A 72 -9.72 -0.82 7.76
C LEU A 72 -9.89 0.44 8.61
N ALA A 73 -9.57 0.35 9.91
CA ALA A 73 -9.64 1.45 10.87
C ALA A 73 -8.41 2.37 10.88
N LYS A 74 -7.35 2.05 10.13
CA LYS A 74 -6.17 2.92 9.99
C LYS A 74 -6.44 3.92 8.88
N ASP A 75 -6.35 5.22 9.16
CA ASP A 75 -6.55 6.26 8.14
C ASP A 75 -5.22 6.81 7.57
N ASP A 76 -4.10 6.39 8.17
CA ASP A 76 -2.75 6.82 7.79
C ASP A 76 -1.96 5.66 7.16
N PRO A 77 -1.40 5.81 5.94
CA PRO A 77 -0.46 4.87 5.34
C PRO A 77 0.76 4.54 6.21
N GLN A 78 1.26 5.49 7.00
CA GLN A 78 2.41 5.27 7.89
C GLN A 78 2.07 4.35 9.07
N ALA A 79 0.80 4.34 9.47
CA ALA A 79 0.35 3.52 10.58
C ALA A 79 0.19 2.05 10.19
N LEU A 80 0.27 1.69 8.90
CA LEU A 80 0.03 0.33 8.38
C LEU A 80 1.11 -0.66 8.79
#